data_AF-A0A833HH33-F1
#
_entry.id   AF-A0A833HH33-F1
#
_cell.length_a   1.000
_cell.length_b   1.000
_cell.length_c   1.000
_cell.angle_alpha   90.00
_cell.angle_beta   90.00
_cell.angle_gamma   90.00
#
_symmetry.space_group_name_H-M   'P 1'
#
loop_
_entity.id
_entity.type
_entity.pdbx_description
1 polymer ?
#
loop_
_entity_poly.entity_id
_entity_poly.type
_entity_poly.pdbx_seq_one_letter_code
_entity_poly.pdbx_strand_id
1 'polypeptide(L)'
;MAPDFRIETAVGIAGLLTQAVCAVVLAVLLQRFHRQLGRGYLREWALAWVAIAIAFAGAAWSLAAMHELPASNWSRLAATAAYAIGSFWHAAWLLFGTVAIVRGRPVSRRGGRAGVEGPDQRRREAERGGAAHA
;
A
#
# COMPACT_ATOMS: atom_id res chain seq x y z
N MET A 1 -16.96 11.32 41.49
CA MET A 1 -16.50 12.06 40.30
C MET A 1 -15.25 11.34 39.83
N ALA A 2 -15.34 10.52 38.78
CA ALA A 2 -14.29 9.56 38.42
C ALA A 2 -13.38 10.13 37.31
N PRO A 3 -12.21 10.71 37.65
CA PRO A 3 -11.25 11.21 36.67
C PRO A 3 -10.58 10.08 35.86
N ASP A 4 -10.52 8.86 36.41
CA ASP A 4 -9.77 7.73 35.84
C ASP A 4 -10.25 7.35 34.44
N PHE A 5 -11.57 7.35 34.25
CA PHE A 5 -12.21 6.96 32.98
C PHE A 5 -11.82 7.87 31.80
N ARG A 6 -11.50 9.15 32.05
CA ARG A 6 -11.04 10.09 31.00
C ARG A 6 -9.59 9.83 30.60
N ILE A 7 -8.77 9.34 31.53
CA ILE A 7 -7.38 8.99 31.25
C ILE A 7 -7.33 7.70 30.44
N GLU A 8 -8.12 6.70 30.81
CA GLU A 8 -8.21 5.41 30.08
C GLU A 8 -8.60 5.61 28.61
N THR A 9 -9.65 6.40 28.37
CA THR A 9 -10.10 6.73 27.01
C THR A 9 -9.06 7.52 26.22
N ALA A 10 -8.42 8.52 26.83
CA ALA A 10 -7.36 9.30 26.20
C ALA A 10 -6.14 8.45 25.81
N VAL A 11 -5.71 7.54 26.70
CA VAL A 11 -4.63 6.58 26.43
C VAL A 11 -5.01 5.64 25.29
N GLY A 12 -6.25 5.16 25.27
CA GLY A 12 -6.77 4.32 24.18
C GLY A 12 -6.77 5.03 22.82
N ILE A 13 -7.24 6.28 22.78
CA ILE A 13 -7.24 7.11 21.57
C ILE A 13 -5.80 7.36 21.10
N ALA A 14 -4.90 7.74 22.01
CA ALA A 14 -3.49 7.96 21.69
C ALA A 14 -2.84 6.71 21.09
N GLY A 15 -3.08 5.54 21.68
CA GLY A 15 -2.58 4.25 21.16
C GLY A 15 -3.07 3.95 19.74
N LEU A 16 -4.36 4.16 19.48
CA LEU A 16 -4.94 3.97 18.14
C LEU A 16 -4.34 4.93 17.11
N LEU A 17 -4.15 6.20 17.48
CA LEU A 17 -3.53 7.19 16.60
C LEU A 17 -2.06 6.87 16.33
N THR A 18 -1.30 6.44 17.34
CA THR A 18 0.08 5.97 17.16
C THR A 18 0.13 4.80 16.19
N GLN A 19 -0.76 3.81 16.34
CA GLN A 19 -0.85 2.67 15.41
C GLN A 19 -1.21 3.11 13.98
N ALA A 20 -2.12 4.07 13.83
CA ALA A 20 -2.46 4.64 12.53
C ALA A 20 -1.24 5.32 11.87
N VAL A 21 -0.49 6.11 12.63
CA VAL A 21 0.74 6.77 12.14
C VAL A 21 1.79 5.73 11.74
N CYS A 22 2.03 4.71 12.57
CA CYS A 22 2.96 3.62 12.23
C CYS A 22 2.53 2.91 10.93
N ALA A 23 1.24 2.64 10.76
CA ALA A 23 0.71 2.02 9.55
C ALA A 23 0.92 2.91 8.32
N VAL A 24 0.71 4.22 8.41
CA VAL A 24 1.02 5.17 7.32
C VAL A 24 2.52 5.16 6.98
N VAL A 25 3.40 5.17 7.99
CA VAL A 25 4.85 5.10 7.77
C VAL A 25 5.23 3.82 7.02
N LEU A 26 4.69 2.67 7.44
CA LEU A 26 4.86 1.39 6.75
C LEU A 26 4.35 1.44 5.30
N ALA A 27 3.17 2.00 5.06
CA ALA A 27 2.61 2.15 3.72
C ALA A 27 3.53 2.99 2.81
N VAL A 28 4.06 4.10 3.33
CA VAL A 28 4.99 4.98 2.58
C VAL A 28 6.30 4.26 2.27
N LEU A 29 6.87 3.53 3.24
CA LEU A 29 8.09 2.75 3.03
C LEU A 29 7.91 1.66 1.98
N LEU A 30 6.80 0.91 2.06
CA LEU A 30 6.46 -0.12 1.08
C LEU A 30 6.24 0.46 -0.31
N GLN A 31 5.58 1.61 -0.41
CA GLN A 31 5.39 2.30 -1.68
C GLN A 31 6.73 2.78 -2.26
N ARG A 32 7.65 3.27 -1.42
CA ARG A 32 9.01 3.63 -1.85
C ARG A 32 9.79 2.42 -2.33
N PHE A 33 9.70 1.30 -1.61
CA PHE A 33 10.31 0.04 -2.04
C PHE A 33 9.66 -0.53 -3.30
N HIS A 34 8.36 -0.35 -3.49
CA HIS A 34 7.68 -0.72 -4.73
C HIS A 34 8.30 0.03 -5.93
N ARG A 35 8.57 1.33 -5.78
CA ARG A 35 9.23 2.13 -6.83
C ARG A 35 10.66 1.68 -7.12
N GLN A 36 11.39 1.18 -6.12
CA GLN A 36 12.78 0.74 -6.28
C GLN A 36 12.90 -0.71 -6.78
N LEU A 37 12.07 -1.62 -6.26
CA LEU A 37 12.15 -3.06 -6.54
C LEU A 37 11.22 -3.50 -7.68
N GLY A 38 10.23 -2.68 -8.06
CA GLY A 38 9.30 -2.95 -9.16
C GLY A 38 8.37 -4.14 -8.93
N ARG A 39 8.28 -4.66 -7.69
CA ARG A 39 7.48 -5.85 -7.38
C ARG A 39 6.05 -5.48 -7.04
N GLY A 40 5.09 -6.07 -7.77
CA GLY A 40 3.66 -5.81 -7.61
C GLY A 40 3.19 -5.93 -6.17
N TYR A 41 3.52 -7.05 -5.49
CA TYR A 41 3.05 -7.35 -4.13
C TYR A 41 3.33 -6.26 -3.09
N LEU A 42 4.37 -5.43 -3.28
CA LEU A 42 4.69 -4.33 -2.39
C LEU A 42 3.62 -3.24 -2.42
N ARG A 43 2.97 -3.03 -3.57
CA ARG A 43 1.84 -2.12 -3.73
C ARG A 43 0.60 -2.66 -3.03
N GLU A 44 0.31 -3.95 -3.19
CA GLU A 44 -0.82 -4.59 -2.50
C GLU A 44 -0.63 -4.55 -0.96
N TRP A 45 0.59 -4.80 -0.48
CA TRP A 45 0.92 -4.61 0.92
C TRP A 45 0.82 -3.16 1.38
N ALA A 46 1.29 -2.18 0.59
CA ALA A 46 1.12 -0.77 0.92
C ALA A 46 -0.36 -0.39 1.08
N LEU A 47 -1.25 -0.86 0.19
CA LEU A 47 -2.69 -0.66 0.30
C LEU A 47 -3.28 -1.32 1.55
N ALA A 48 -2.77 -2.49 1.96
CA ALA A 48 -3.14 -3.13 3.22
C ALA A 48 -2.89 -2.18 4.41
N TRP A 49 -1.70 -1.56 4.46
CA TRP A 49 -1.32 -0.66 5.54
C TRP A 49 -2.10 0.65 5.53
N VAL A 50 -2.51 1.14 4.36
CA VAL A 50 -3.45 2.27 4.29
C VAL A 50 -4.81 1.89 4.86
N ALA A 51 -5.33 0.70 4.52
CA ALA A 51 -6.61 0.24 5.02
C ALA A 51 -6.65 0.12 6.56
N ILE A 52 -5.58 -0.41 7.18
CA ILE A 52 -5.51 -0.51 8.63
C ILE A 52 -5.32 0.85 9.31
N ALA A 53 -4.61 1.79 8.67
CA ALA A 53 -4.51 3.16 9.16
C ALA A 53 -5.89 3.84 9.24
N ILE A 54 -6.71 3.68 8.19
CA ILE A 54 -8.10 4.17 8.17
C ILE A 54 -8.92 3.48 9.26
N ALA A 55 -8.75 2.18 9.45
CA ALA A 55 -9.44 1.44 10.49
C ALA A 55 -9.12 2.00 11.89
N PHE A 56 -7.84 2.18 12.21
CA PHE A 56 -7.42 2.75 13.50
C PHE A 56 -7.90 4.19 13.70
N ALA A 57 -7.89 5.02 12.65
CA ALA A 57 -8.45 6.37 12.72
C ALA A 57 -9.97 6.36 12.99
N GLY A 58 -10.72 5.46 12.32
CA GLY A 58 -12.14 5.26 12.56
C GLY A 58 -12.44 4.78 13.99
N ALA A 59 -11.64 3.85 14.52
CA ALA A 59 -11.74 3.40 15.90
C ALA A 59 -11.47 4.53 16.90
N ALA A 60 -10.41 5.32 16.68
CA ALA A 60 -10.06 6.46 17.53
C ALA A 60 -11.19 7.49 17.55
N TRP A 61 -11.78 7.80 16.39
CA TRP A 61 -12.92 8.69 16.27
C TRP A 61 -14.15 8.13 17.00
N SER A 62 -14.49 6.86 16.78
CA SER A 62 -15.65 6.23 17.42
C SER A 62 -15.52 6.23 18.95
N LEU A 63 -14.30 6.06 19.47
CA LEU A 63 -14.02 6.09 20.90
C LEU A 63 -14.14 7.53 21.46
N ALA A 64 -13.60 8.53 20.76
CA ALA A 64 -13.76 9.93 21.13
C ALA A 64 -15.24 10.37 21.13
N ALA A 65 -16.00 9.93 20.13
CA ALA A 65 -17.42 10.24 19.95
C ALA A 65 -18.34 9.49 20.93
N MET A 66 -17.83 8.51 21.69
CA MET A 66 -18.66 7.60 22.49
C MET A 66 -19.48 8.32 23.58
N HIS A 67 -18.97 9.45 24.09
CA HIS A 67 -19.61 10.23 25.16
C HIS A 67 -20.53 11.34 24.66
N GLU A 68 -20.23 11.91 23.49
CA GLU A 68 -20.95 13.07 22.98
C GLU A 68 -22.09 12.67 22.04
N LEU A 69 -21.97 11.52 21.38
CA LEU A 69 -22.89 11.09 20.34
C LEU A 69 -23.58 9.77 20.71
N PRO A 70 -24.91 9.67 20.54
CA PRO A 70 -25.62 8.42 20.74
C PRO A 70 -25.15 7.36 19.73
N ALA A 71 -25.30 6.08 20.07
CA ALA A 71 -24.89 4.97 19.21
C ALA A 71 -25.61 4.94 17.86
N SER A 72 -26.81 5.53 17.77
CA SER A 72 -27.59 5.67 16.54
C SER A 72 -27.07 6.78 15.61
N ASN A 73 -26.09 7.59 16.03
CA ASN A 73 -25.56 8.66 15.20
C ASN A 73 -24.82 8.08 14.00
N TRP A 74 -25.16 8.57 12.80
CA TRP A 74 -24.57 8.13 11.54
C TRP A 74 -23.04 8.23 11.51
N SER A 75 -22.44 9.26 12.12
CA SER A 75 -20.98 9.38 12.14
C SER A 75 -20.29 8.25 12.93
N ARG A 76 -20.87 7.83 14.06
CA ARG A 76 -20.37 6.69 14.86
C ARG A 76 -20.53 5.37 14.12
N LEU A 77 -21.67 5.18 13.45
CA LEU A 77 -21.91 4.01 12.61
C LEU A 77 -20.93 3.94 11.45
N ALA A 78 -20.71 5.05 10.75
CA ALA A 78 -19.74 5.14 9.65
C ALA A 78 -18.32 4.85 10.12
N ALA A 79 -17.91 5.38 11.27
CA ALA A 79 -16.59 5.12 11.85
C ALA A 79 -16.40 3.65 12.27
N THR A 80 -17.43 3.04 12.87
CA THR A 80 -17.43 1.61 13.23
C THR A 80 -17.37 0.73 11.99
N ALA A 81 -18.15 1.07 10.96
CA ALA A 81 -18.11 0.38 9.67
C ALA A 81 -16.74 0.51 8.99
N ALA A 82 -16.13 1.70 9.02
CA ALA A 82 -14.79 1.93 8.48
C ALA A 82 -13.74 1.08 9.20
N TYR A 83 -13.84 0.95 10.53
CA TYR A 83 -12.99 0.06 11.31
C TYR A 83 -13.14 -1.41 10.89
N ALA A 84 -14.37 -1.91 10.82
CA ALA A 84 -14.63 -3.30 10.47
C ALA A 84 -14.19 -3.62 9.03
N ILE A 85 -14.62 -2.80 8.06
CA ILE A 85 -14.25 -2.95 6.65
C ILE A 85 -12.75 -2.86 6.49
N GLY A 86 -12.10 -1.85 7.08
CA GLY A 86 -10.66 -1.66 6.98
C GLY A 86 -9.86 -2.84 7.54
N SER A 87 -10.32 -3.44 8.65
CA SER A 87 -9.69 -4.61 9.25
C SER A 87 -9.77 -5.86 8.35
N PHE A 88 -10.94 -6.15 7.77
CA PHE A 88 -11.08 -7.26 6.82
C PHE A 88 -10.32 -7.02 5.53
N TRP A 89 -10.34 -5.78 5.02
CA TRP A 89 -9.64 -5.39 3.81
C TRP A 89 -8.12 -5.52 4.01
N HIS A 90 -7.60 -5.12 5.17
CA HIS A 90 -6.18 -5.29 5.53
C HIS A 90 -5.76 -6.77 5.44
N ALA A 91 -6.54 -7.68 6.05
CA ALA A 91 -6.27 -9.10 5.99
C ALA A 91 -6.31 -9.64 4.54
N ALA A 92 -7.30 -9.22 3.75
CA ALA A 92 -7.41 -9.61 2.34
C ALA A 92 -6.18 -9.18 1.52
N TRP A 93 -5.72 -7.93 1.67
CA TRP A 93 -4.54 -7.45 0.94
C TRP A 93 -3.24 -8.14 1.35
N LEU A 94 -3.08 -8.45 2.65
CA LEU A 94 -1.94 -9.24 3.12
C LEU A 94 -1.93 -10.62 2.45
N LEU A 95 -3.09 -11.29 2.40
CA LEU A 95 -3.24 -12.58 1.72
C LEU A 95 -2.93 -12.46 0.21
N PHE A 96 -3.45 -11.44 -0.47
CA PHE A 96 -3.16 -11.23 -1.90
C PHE A 96 -1.67 -11.01 -2.16
N GLY A 97 -0.98 -10.23 -1.34
CA GLY A 97 0.46 -10.04 -1.47
C GLY A 97 1.25 -11.33 -1.24
N THR A 98 0.86 -12.14 -0.25
CA THR A 98 1.47 -13.45 0.01
C THR A 98 1.24 -14.42 -1.15
N VAL A 99 0.02 -14.48 -1.70
CA VAL A 99 -0.29 -15.30 -2.87
C VAL A 99 0.53 -14.85 -4.08
N ALA A 100 0.77 -13.55 -4.26
CA ALA A 100 1.60 -13.03 -5.34
C ALA A 100 3.08 -13.46 -5.20
N ILE A 101 3.60 -13.56 -3.97
CA ILE A 101 4.94 -14.09 -3.68
C ILE A 101 5.01 -15.59 -4.02
N VAL A 102 4.04 -16.38 -3.53
CA VAL A 102 4.00 -17.84 -3.74
C VAL A 102 3.82 -18.19 -5.22
N ARG A 103 3.00 -17.43 -5.95
CA ARG A 103 2.78 -17.65 -7.39
C ARG A 103 3.95 -17.20 -8.27
N GLY A 104 5.01 -16.64 -7.68
CA GLY A 104 6.31 -16.44 -8.34
C GLY A 104 6.24 -15.70 -9.68
N ARG A 105 5.31 -14.75 -9.86
CA ARG A 105 5.11 -14.09 -11.16
C ARG A 105 6.46 -13.51 -11.64
N PRO A 106 7.03 -14.00 -12.75
CA PRO A 106 8.32 -13.51 -13.23
C PRO A 106 8.16 -12.05 -13.61
N VAL A 107 9.05 -11.22 -13.06
CA VAL A 107 9.13 -9.80 -13.34
C VAL A 107 9.33 -9.63 -14.85
N SER A 108 8.29 -9.14 -15.55
CA SER A 108 8.48 -8.64 -16.90
C SER A 108 9.42 -7.45 -16.80
N ARG A 109 10.70 -7.68 -17.10
CA ARG A 109 11.72 -6.64 -17.34
C ARG A 109 11.28 -5.82 -18.56
N ARG A 110 10.30 -4.94 -18.37
CA ARG A 110 9.90 -3.94 -19.35
C ARG A 110 10.97 -2.85 -19.31
N GLY A 111 12.09 -3.11 -19.97
CA GLY A 111 13.24 -2.20 -20.01
C GLY A 111 14.48 -2.71 -20.74
N GLY A 112 14.50 -3.93 -21.28
CA GLY A 112 15.66 -4.49 -21.99
C GLY A 112 15.60 -4.42 -23.53
N ARG A 113 14.79 -3.53 -24.11
CA ARG A 113 14.66 -3.40 -25.58
C ARG A 113 14.56 -1.95 -26.03
N ALA A 114 15.53 -1.14 -25.64
CA ALA A 114 15.85 0.09 -26.36
C ALA A 114 17.36 0.33 -26.20
N GLY A 115 18.13 0.14 -27.29
CA GLY A 115 19.52 0.60 -27.34
C GLY A 115 20.62 -0.45 -27.37
N VAL A 116 20.42 -1.58 -28.05
CA VAL A 116 21.55 -2.31 -28.67
C VAL A 116 21.21 -2.57 -30.14
N GLU A 117 20.84 -1.52 -30.86
CA GLU A 117 21.18 -1.46 -32.29
C GLU A 117 22.65 -1.05 -32.33
N GLY A 118 23.52 -2.06 -32.29
CA GLY A 118 24.95 -1.85 -32.35
C GLY A 118 25.33 -1.18 -33.68
N PRO A 119 26.30 -0.24 -33.68
CA PRO A 119 26.81 0.39 -34.91
C PRO A 119 27.32 -0.60 -35.96
N ASP A 120 27.56 -1.87 -35.58
CA ASP A 120 27.94 -2.95 -36.47
C ASP A 120 26.87 -3.36 -37.49
N GLN A 121 25.58 -3.14 -37.20
CA GLN A 121 24.51 -3.53 -38.13
C GLN A 121 24.47 -2.59 -39.35
N ARG A 122 24.67 -1.28 -39.14
CA ARG A 122 24.83 -0.30 -40.22
C ARG A 122 26.07 -0.56 -41.07
N ARG A 123 27.17 -1.03 -40.45
CA ARG A 123 28.40 -1.35 -41.17
C ARG A 123 28.23 -2.55 -42.11
N ARG A 124 27.50 -3.58 -41.67
CA ARG A 124 27.21 -4.77 -42.49
C ARG A 124 26.23 -4.50 -43.64
N GLU A 125 25.30 -3.56 -43.47
CA GLU A 125 24.40 -3.15 -44.55
C GLU A 125 25.12 -2.30 -45.61
N ALA A 126 26.03 -1.41 -45.20
CA ALA A 126 26.88 -0.65 -46.11
C ALA A 126 27.80 -1.57 -46.94
N GLU A 127 28.40 -2.58 -46.31
CA GLU A 127 29.26 -3.55 -47.01
C GLU A 127 28.48 -4.46 -47.99
N ARG A 128 27.21 -4.79 -47.68
CA ARG A 128 26.38 -5.59 -48.59
C ARG A 128 25.84 -4.81 -49.79
N GLY A 129 25.57 -3.51 -49.64
CA GLY A 129 25.12 -2.66 -50.75
C GLY A 129 26.22 -2.38 -51.80
N GLY A 130 27.48 -2.32 -51.38
CA GLY A 130 28.61 -2.05 -52.28
C GLY A 130 28.98 -3.22 -53.22
N ALA A 131 28.71 -4.46 -52.81
CA ALA A 131 29.08 -5.65 -53.59
C ALA A 131 28.11 -5.98 -54.75
N ALA A 132 26.96 -5.31 -54.84
CA ALA A 132 25.95 -5.57 -55.87
C ALA A 132 26.08 -4.66 -57.11
N HIS A 133 27.00 -3.69 -57.10
CA HIS A 133 27.16 -2.67 -58.14
C HIS A 133 28.55 -2.65 -58.81
N ALA A 134 29.40 -3.65 -58.52
CA ALA A 134 30.67 -3.89 -59.20
C ALA A 134 30.55 -5.14 -60.08
#